data_AF-A0A0D5ZYH1-F1
#
_entry.id   AF-A0A0D5ZYH1-F1
#
_cell.length_a   1.000
_cell.length_b   1.000
_cell.length_c   1.000
_cell.angle_alpha   90.00
_cell.angle_beta   90.00
_cell.angle_gamma   90.00
#
_symmetry.space_group_name_H-M   'P 1'
#
loop_
_entity.id
_entity.type
_entity.pdbx_description
1 polymer ?
#
loop_
_entity_poly.entity_id
_entity_poly.type
_entity_poly.pdbx_seq_one_letter_code
_entity_poly.pdbx_strand_id
1 'polypeptide(L)'
;MFSRWSKPLVLAATVCAMAMSAATAHAELIVRNDLKRVFDEAGVSGTFVLMDISADRTYVVDPARAARRIHPASTFKIPNSLIAFDTGAVRDDHEVLPYGGKPQPYKQWEHDMALPEAIRLSAVPIYQEVARRVGLERMQAYVDAFDYGNRQLGSVIDQFWLRGPLEISALEEARFTSRMALKQLPVKPRTWDMVHRMLLIEQQGDAALYAKTGVATEYQPEIGWWVGWVERAGRVYAFALNIDMPREGDMAKRIPLGKQLMQALDVWPVL
;
A
#
# COMPACT_ATOMS: atom_id res chain seq x y z
N MET A 1 -40.03 70.55 -28.03
CA MET A 1 -40.62 70.20 -26.72
C MET A 1 -41.78 69.24 -27.00
N PHE A 2 -41.83 67.96 -26.65
CA PHE A 2 -41.02 67.05 -25.84
C PHE A 2 -41.01 65.67 -26.52
N SER A 3 -39.88 64.96 -26.39
CA SER A 3 -39.61 63.64 -26.95
C SER A 3 -40.37 62.52 -26.21
N ARG A 4 -40.90 61.54 -26.96
CA ARG A 4 -41.61 60.35 -26.47
C ARG A 4 -40.65 59.36 -25.81
N TRP A 5 -41.03 58.90 -24.63
CA TRP A 5 -40.36 57.84 -23.88
C TRP A 5 -40.54 56.48 -24.54
N SER A 6 -39.45 55.78 -24.85
CA SER A 6 -39.43 54.34 -25.10
C SER A 6 -38.88 53.63 -23.86
N LYS A 7 -39.71 52.79 -23.23
CA LYS A 7 -39.25 51.87 -22.17
C LYS A 7 -38.63 50.63 -22.83
N PRO A 8 -37.46 50.13 -22.41
CA PRO A 8 -36.95 48.88 -22.92
C PRO A 8 -37.69 47.70 -22.26
N LEU A 9 -38.14 46.75 -23.08
CA LEU A 9 -38.60 45.43 -22.63
C LEU A 9 -37.36 44.62 -22.25
N VAL A 10 -37.22 44.26 -20.97
CA VAL A 10 -36.23 43.29 -20.52
C VAL A 10 -36.86 41.89 -20.66
N LEU A 11 -36.37 41.12 -21.62
CA LEU A 11 -36.73 39.72 -21.80
C LEU A 11 -35.96 38.89 -20.76
N ALA A 12 -36.64 38.41 -19.73
CA ALA A 12 -36.04 37.50 -18.75
C ALA A 12 -35.87 36.11 -19.37
N ALA A 13 -34.63 35.74 -19.71
CA ALA A 13 -34.29 34.38 -20.12
C ALA A 13 -34.17 33.50 -18.88
N THR A 14 -35.16 32.65 -18.62
CA THR A 14 -35.10 31.63 -17.57
C THR A 14 -34.24 30.48 -18.06
N VAL A 15 -32.99 30.41 -17.61
CA VAL A 15 -32.11 29.25 -17.80
C VAL A 15 -32.46 28.21 -16.74
N CYS A 16 -33.17 27.15 -17.14
CA CYS A 16 -33.29 25.94 -16.32
C CYS A 16 -31.95 25.19 -16.31
N ALA A 17 -31.13 25.44 -15.28
CA ALA A 17 -29.97 24.61 -14.99
C ALA A 17 -30.45 23.27 -14.42
N MET A 18 -30.47 22.22 -15.25
CA MET A 18 -30.59 20.85 -14.75
C MET A 18 -29.28 20.47 -14.06
N ALA A 19 -29.29 20.49 -12.72
CA ALA A 19 -28.22 19.92 -11.92
C ALA A 19 -28.26 18.40 -12.05
N MET A 20 -27.42 17.84 -12.93
CA MET A 20 -27.11 16.42 -12.90
C MET A 20 -26.28 16.15 -11.64
N SER A 21 -26.92 15.68 -10.57
CA SER A 21 -26.23 15.13 -9.42
C SER A 21 -25.53 13.85 -9.86
N ALA A 22 -24.21 13.93 -10.10
CA ALA A 22 -23.39 12.74 -10.18
C ALA A 22 -23.39 12.11 -8.78
N ALA A 23 -24.24 11.11 -8.58
CA ALA A 23 -24.12 10.23 -7.42
C ALA A 23 -22.73 9.60 -7.55
N THR A 24 -21.80 10.03 -6.69
CA THR A 24 -20.52 9.35 -6.52
C THR A 24 -20.84 7.97 -5.98
N ALA A 25 -20.94 6.98 -6.87
CA ALA A 25 -20.95 5.57 -6.49
C ALA A 25 -19.71 5.39 -5.62
N HIS A 26 -19.92 5.25 -4.32
CA HIS A 26 -18.86 4.87 -3.41
C HIS A 26 -18.60 3.39 -3.66
N ALA A 27 -17.32 3.02 -3.80
CA ALA A 27 -16.91 1.64 -3.92
C ALA A 27 -17.70 0.76 -2.94
N GLU A 28 -18.36 -0.27 -3.46
CA GLU A 28 -19.23 -1.13 -2.67
C GLU A 28 -18.38 -1.92 -1.67
N LEU A 29 -18.57 -1.68 -0.37
CA LEU A 29 -17.89 -2.44 0.69
C LEU A 29 -18.70 -3.69 1.04
N ILE A 30 -18.13 -4.86 0.73
CA ILE A 30 -18.75 -6.17 0.94
C ILE A 30 -18.04 -6.87 2.09
N VAL A 31 -18.75 -7.06 3.20
CA VAL A 31 -18.21 -7.78 4.36
C VAL A 31 -18.25 -9.29 4.10
N ARG A 32 -17.10 -9.95 4.17
CA ARG A 32 -16.91 -11.40 3.94
C ARG A 32 -16.45 -12.11 5.22
N ASN A 33 -17.21 -11.94 6.30
CA ASN A 33 -16.89 -12.58 7.58
C ASN A 33 -17.00 -14.12 7.52
N ASP A 34 -17.66 -14.68 6.50
CA ASP A 34 -17.61 -16.11 6.20
C ASP A 34 -16.17 -16.60 5.92
N LEU A 35 -15.30 -15.73 5.40
CA LEU A 35 -13.89 -16.04 5.17
C LEU A 35 -13.03 -15.95 6.43
N LYS A 36 -13.58 -15.51 7.56
CA LYS A 36 -12.86 -15.54 8.86
C LYS A 36 -12.42 -16.97 9.22
N ARG A 37 -13.15 -17.99 8.75
CA ARG A 37 -12.79 -19.41 8.90
C ARG A 37 -11.37 -19.74 8.47
N VAL A 38 -10.82 -19.05 7.45
CA VAL A 38 -9.44 -19.26 6.97
C VAL A 38 -8.42 -18.93 8.06
N PHE A 39 -8.66 -17.86 8.82
CA PHE A 39 -7.81 -17.50 9.97
C PHE A 39 -8.03 -18.45 11.15
N ASP A 40 -9.30 -18.80 11.44
CA ASP A 40 -9.66 -19.66 12.56
C ASP A 40 -9.08 -21.08 12.41
N GLU A 41 -9.14 -21.66 11.21
CA GLU A 41 -8.54 -22.96 10.86
C GLU A 41 -7.01 -22.94 11.01
N ALA A 42 -6.37 -21.80 10.76
CA ALA A 42 -4.94 -21.61 10.97
C ALA A 42 -4.56 -21.23 12.42
N GLY A 43 -5.55 -21.07 13.30
CA GLY A 43 -5.37 -20.75 14.71
C GLY A 43 -4.77 -19.37 14.95
N VAL A 44 -5.06 -18.39 14.09
CA VAL A 44 -4.61 -16.99 14.21
C VAL A 44 -5.80 -16.04 14.10
N SER A 45 -5.66 -14.81 14.60
CA SER A 45 -6.62 -13.72 14.36
C SER A 45 -6.07 -12.79 13.30
N GLY A 46 -6.94 -12.25 12.43
CA GLY A 46 -6.49 -11.44 11.31
C GLY A 46 -7.61 -10.71 10.58
N THR A 47 -7.21 -9.85 9.66
CA THR A 47 -8.08 -9.15 8.71
C THR A 47 -7.53 -9.31 7.30
N PHE A 48 -8.41 -9.19 6.31
CA PHE A 48 -8.06 -9.17 4.90
C PHE A 48 -8.94 -8.16 4.18
N VAL A 49 -8.31 -7.36 3.33
CA VAL A 49 -8.96 -6.42 2.43
C VAL A 49 -8.55 -6.79 1.01
N LEU A 50 -9.52 -6.85 0.09
CA LEU A 50 -9.29 -6.99 -1.34
C LEU A 50 -10.13 -5.96 -2.09
N MET A 51 -9.48 -5.12 -2.90
CA MET A 51 -10.14 -4.18 -3.80
C MET A 51 -10.14 -4.74 -5.22
N ASP A 52 -11.30 -5.09 -5.77
CA ASP A 52 -11.49 -5.29 -7.20
C ASP A 52 -11.72 -3.92 -7.85
N ILE A 53 -10.66 -3.41 -8.46
CA ILE A 53 -10.64 -2.05 -9.03
C ILE A 53 -11.62 -1.93 -10.19
N SER A 54 -11.74 -2.98 -11.01
CA SER A 54 -12.58 -2.94 -12.20
C SER A 54 -14.08 -3.02 -11.88
N ALA A 55 -14.43 -3.71 -10.79
CA ALA A 55 -15.81 -3.83 -10.32
C ALA A 55 -16.21 -2.75 -9.30
N ASP A 56 -15.29 -1.86 -8.93
CA ASP A 56 -15.45 -0.86 -7.86
C ASP A 56 -15.99 -1.47 -6.55
N ARG A 57 -15.39 -2.62 -6.16
CA ARG A 57 -15.79 -3.41 -4.98
C ARG A 57 -14.63 -3.63 -4.03
N THR A 58 -14.90 -3.53 -2.74
CA THR A 58 -13.94 -3.85 -1.68
C THR A 58 -14.49 -4.95 -0.78
N TYR A 59 -13.85 -6.11 -0.79
CA TYR A 59 -14.18 -7.23 0.09
C TYR A 59 -13.35 -7.13 1.37
N VAL A 60 -14.00 -7.26 2.53
CA VAL A 60 -13.34 -7.07 3.84
C VAL A 60 -13.71 -8.19 4.80
N VAL A 61 -12.71 -8.82 5.40
CA VAL A 61 -12.84 -9.73 6.55
C VAL A 61 -12.46 -8.96 7.81
N ASP A 62 -13.34 -8.94 8.82
CA ASP A 62 -13.19 -8.14 10.04
C ASP A 62 -12.94 -6.63 9.73
N PRO A 63 -14.00 -5.88 9.37
CA PRO A 63 -13.88 -4.46 9.04
C PRO A 63 -13.35 -3.58 10.19
N ALA A 64 -13.63 -3.94 11.43
CA ALA A 64 -13.15 -3.20 12.60
C ALA A 64 -11.63 -3.27 12.69
N ARG A 65 -11.06 -4.48 12.53
CA ARG A 65 -9.60 -4.65 12.46
C ARG A 65 -9.01 -4.05 11.18
N ALA A 66 -9.70 -4.18 10.05
CA ALA A 66 -9.25 -3.62 8.76
C ALA A 66 -9.04 -2.10 8.80
N ALA A 67 -9.85 -1.39 9.59
CA ALA A 67 -9.80 0.07 9.77
C ALA A 67 -8.80 0.52 10.85
N ARG A 68 -8.28 -0.39 11.67
CA ARG A 68 -7.29 -0.04 12.71
C ARG A 68 -5.95 0.26 12.05
N ARG A 69 -5.41 1.45 12.31
CA ARG A 69 -4.05 1.81 11.92
C ARG A 69 -3.04 1.18 12.89
N ILE A 70 -1.96 0.63 12.34
CA ILE A 70 -0.80 0.11 13.07
C ILE A 70 0.48 0.41 12.27
N HIS A 71 1.66 0.21 12.85
CA HIS A 71 2.93 0.44 12.14
C HIS A 71 3.02 -0.41 10.85
N PRO A 72 3.41 0.18 9.71
CA PRO A 72 3.56 -0.56 8.45
C PRO A 72 4.73 -1.56 8.50
N ALA A 73 5.72 -1.30 9.36
CA ALA A 73 6.96 -2.06 9.40
C ALA A 73 7.57 -2.17 8.00
N SER A 74 7.93 -3.38 7.56
CA SER A 74 8.61 -3.57 6.27
C SER A 74 7.73 -3.40 5.04
N THR A 75 6.41 -3.18 5.15
CA THR A 75 5.59 -2.79 3.99
C THR A 75 5.96 -1.38 3.51
N PHE A 76 6.42 -0.51 4.41
CA PHE A 76 6.91 0.84 4.08
C PHE A 76 8.11 0.84 3.12
N LYS A 77 8.77 -0.31 2.91
CA LYS A 77 9.79 -0.46 1.88
C LYS A 77 9.26 -0.17 0.46
N ILE A 78 7.95 -0.34 0.23
CA ILE A 78 7.29 0.03 -1.03
C ILE A 78 7.36 1.55 -1.27
N PRO A 79 6.74 2.43 -0.44
CA PRO A 79 6.86 3.88 -0.63
C PRO A 79 8.30 4.35 -0.51
N ASN A 80 9.11 3.78 0.39
CA ASN A 80 10.51 4.20 0.54
C ASN A 80 11.32 3.96 -0.76
N SER A 81 11.09 2.86 -1.48
CA SER A 81 11.71 2.62 -2.79
C SER A 81 11.23 3.59 -3.88
N LEU A 82 9.94 3.95 -3.91
CA LEU A 82 9.44 4.98 -4.83
C LEU A 82 10.13 6.32 -4.57
N ILE A 83 10.21 6.73 -3.31
CA ILE A 83 10.81 8.00 -2.89
C ILE A 83 12.31 8.01 -3.18
N ALA A 84 13.00 6.89 -2.94
CA ALA A 84 14.42 6.74 -3.20
C ALA A 84 14.80 7.07 -4.64
N PHE A 85 14.09 6.46 -5.60
CA PHE A 85 14.36 6.65 -7.02
C PHE A 85 13.84 7.99 -7.53
N ASP A 86 12.68 8.45 -7.06
CA ASP A 86 12.08 9.68 -7.57
C ASP A 86 12.86 10.93 -7.15
N THR A 87 13.37 10.93 -5.92
CA THR A 87 14.25 11.98 -5.38
C THR A 87 15.69 11.90 -5.88
N GLY A 88 16.10 10.78 -6.47
CA GLY A 88 17.49 10.49 -6.83
C GLY A 88 18.40 10.20 -5.63
N ALA A 89 17.85 9.93 -4.44
CA ALA A 89 18.63 9.49 -3.28
C ALA A 89 19.32 8.12 -3.52
N VAL A 90 18.75 7.34 -4.44
CA VAL A 90 19.36 6.16 -5.05
C VAL A 90 19.24 6.32 -6.57
N ARG A 91 20.36 6.22 -7.29
CA ARG A 91 20.49 6.53 -8.71
C ARG A 91 19.72 5.55 -9.60
N ASP A 92 19.82 4.26 -9.28
CA ASP A 92 19.25 3.15 -10.05
C ASP A 92 19.17 1.86 -9.20
N ASP A 93 18.64 0.80 -9.78
CA ASP A 93 18.49 -0.53 -9.17
C ASP A 93 19.80 -1.33 -9.10
N HIS A 94 20.92 -0.73 -9.52
CA HIS A 94 22.27 -1.31 -9.43
C HIS A 94 23.16 -0.60 -8.41
N GLU A 95 22.76 0.57 -7.89
CA GLU A 95 23.52 1.26 -6.86
C GLU A 95 23.58 0.43 -5.58
N VAL A 96 24.81 0.08 -5.19
CA VAL A 96 25.10 -0.65 -3.95
C VAL A 96 25.12 0.33 -2.79
N LEU A 97 24.27 0.07 -1.79
CA LEU A 97 24.13 0.90 -0.61
C LEU A 97 24.85 0.27 0.59
N PRO A 98 25.53 1.07 1.43
CA PRO A 98 26.25 0.54 2.56
C PRO A 98 25.30 0.04 3.66
N TYR A 99 25.53 -1.16 4.19
CA TYR A 99 24.75 -1.66 5.35
C TYR A 99 25.23 -1.08 6.70
N GLY A 100 26.41 -0.44 6.70
CA GLY A 100 26.96 0.28 7.85
C GLY A 100 27.87 -0.53 8.77
N GLY A 101 28.22 -1.78 8.43
CA GLY A 101 29.32 -2.53 9.06
C GLY A 101 29.03 -3.12 10.45
N LYS A 102 27.87 -2.85 11.05
CA LYS A 102 27.51 -3.31 12.39
C LYS A 102 26.80 -4.67 12.33
N PRO A 103 26.98 -5.54 13.35
CA PRO A 103 26.22 -6.79 13.45
C PRO A 103 24.71 -6.58 13.35
N GLN A 104 24.02 -7.47 12.65
CA GLN A 104 22.57 -7.38 12.40
C GLN A 104 21.81 -8.56 13.00
N PRO A 105 20.50 -8.41 13.30
CA PRO A 105 19.67 -9.52 13.77
C PRO A 105 19.61 -10.70 12.80
N TYR A 106 19.85 -10.45 11.51
CA TYR A 106 19.93 -11.47 10.48
C TYR A 106 21.25 -11.34 9.74
N LYS A 107 22.05 -12.42 9.74
CA LYS A 107 23.36 -12.46 9.08
C LYS A 107 23.29 -12.05 7.60
N GLN A 108 22.22 -12.43 6.91
CA GLN A 108 21.97 -12.04 5.51
C GLN A 108 21.80 -10.52 5.28
N TRP A 109 21.78 -9.69 6.32
CA TRP A 109 21.77 -8.22 6.20
C TRP A 109 23.18 -7.61 6.32
N GLU A 110 24.20 -8.41 6.62
CA GLU A 110 25.57 -7.93 6.91
C GLU A 110 26.44 -7.79 5.66
N HIS A 111 25.89 -7.20 4.61
CA HIS A 111 26.62 -6.85 3.39
C HIS A 111 25.94 -5.69 2.66
N ASP A 112 26.74 -4.95 1.90
CA ASP A 112 26.24 -3.87 1.07
C ASP A 112 25.42 -4.46 -0.09
N MET A 113 24.29 -3.84 -0.41
CA MET A 113 23.37 -4.40 -1.40
C MET A 113 22.56 -3.30 -2.10
N ALA A 114 22.11 -3.61 -3.32
CA ALA A 114 21.17 -2.77 -4.05
C ALA A 114 19.73 -3.01 -3.58
N LEU A 115 18.83 -2.08 -3.88
CA LEU A 115 17.43 -2.17 -3.43
C LEU A 115 16.68 -3.44 -3.87
N PRO A 116 16.89 -4.03 -5.07
CA PRO A 116 16.24 -5.28 -5.46
C PRO A 116 16.56 -6.45 -4.52
N GLU A 117 17.79 -6.53 -4.00
CA GLU A 117 18.14 -7.55 -3.01
C GLU A 117 17.58 -7.17 -1.63
N ALA A 118 17.78 -5.91 -1.22
CA ALA A 118 17.37 -5.42 0.09
C ALA A 118 15.87 -5.58 0.34
N ILE A 119 15.03 -5.35 -0.67
CA ILE A 119 13.57 -5.50 -0.52
C ILE A 119 13.18 -6.96 -0.32
N ARG A 120 13.85 -7.88 -1.03
CA ARG A 120 13.60 -9.33 -0.99
C ARG A 120 14.02 -9.93 0.35
N LEU A 121 15.19 -9.54 0.86
CA LEU A 121 15.69 -9.93 2.19
C LEU A 121 15.04 -9.14 3.34
N SER A 122 14.28 -8.10 2.98
CA SER A 122 13.75 -7.11 3.91
C SER A 122 14.80 -6.43 4.80
N ALA A 123 16.01 -6.22 4.27
CA ALA A 123 17.15 -5.64 4.97
C ALA A 123 16.84 -4.23 5.49
N VAL A 124 16.63 -4.11 6.80
CA VAL A 124 16.32 -2.84 7.47
C VAL A 124 17.46 -1.81 7.33
N PRO A 125 18.74 -2.15 7.56
CA PRO A 125 19.84 -1.18 7.51
C PRO A 125 19.94 -0.41 6.18
N ILE A 126 19.68 -1.08 5.06
CA ILE A 126 19.71 -0.48 3.73
C ILE A 126 18.59 0.54 3.56
N TYR A 127 17.37 0.21 3.99
CA TYR A 127 16.24 1.13 3.91
C TYR A 127 16.32 2.28 4.92
N GLN A 128 17.04 2.08 6.03
CA GLN A 128 17.43 3.17 6.92
C GLN A 128 18.43 4.11 6.25
N GLU A 129 19.40 3.58 5.51
CA GLU A 129 20.32 4.38 4.71
C GLU A 129 19.60 5.20 3.63
N VAL A 130 18.66 4.59 2.91
CA VAL A 130 17.78 5.32 1.98
C VAL A 130 17.07 6.46 2.69
N ALA A 131 16.41 6.19 3.82
CA ALA A 131 15.65 7.20 4.54
C ALA A 131 16.53 8.38 4.98
N ARG A 132 17.75 8.12 5.47
CA ARG A 132 18.74 9.16 5.81
C ARG A 132 19.16 9.99 4.60
N ARG A 133 19.40 9.36 3.45
CA ARG A 133 19.72 10.08 2.20
C ARG A 133 18.57 10.94 1.70
N VAL A 134 17.33 10.47 1.81
CA VAL A 134 16.13 11.25 1.46
C VAL A 134 15.98 12.44 2.41
N GLY A 135 16.15 12.21 3.72
CA GLY A 135 15.97 13.24 4.75
C GLY A 135 14.49 13.52 5.07
N LEU A 136 14.25 14.13 6.22
CA LEU A 136 12.91 14.24 6.81
C LEU A 136 11.95 15.09 5.98
N GLU A 137 12.38 16.26 5.52
CA GLU A 137 11.53 17.20 4.77
C GLU A 137 10.99 16.57 3.48
N ARG A 138 11.87 15.96 2.67
CA ARG A 138 11.46 15.29 1.43
C ARG A 138 10.61 14.06 1.74
N MET A 139 10.99 13.23 2.72
CA MET A 139 10.20 12.05 3.09
C MET A 139 8.77 12.44 3.50
N GLN A 140 8.61 13.51 4.29
CA GLN A 140 7.31 14.03 4.71
C GLN A 140 6.48 14.47 3.50
N ALA A 141 7.07 15.25 2.59
CA ALA A 141 6.38 15.72 1.40
C ALA A 141 5.81 14.57 0.54
N TYR A 142 6.56 13.48 0.37
CA TYR A 142 6.06 12.30 -0.35
C TYR A 142 5.02 11.53 0.45
N VAL A 143 5.20 11.35 1.75
CA VAL A 143 4.22 10.64 2.60
C VAL A 143 2.88 11.39 2.61
N ASP A 144 2.90 12.72 2.58
CA ASP A 144 1.72 13.56 2.40
C ASP A 144 1.11 13.43 1.00
N ALA A 145 1.93 13.53 -0.05
CA ALA A 145 1.48 13.41 -1.44
C ALA A 145 0.92 12.01 -1.76
N PHE A 146 1.45 10.98 -1.10
CA PHE A 146 0.98 9.61 -1.20
C PHE A 146 -0.27 9.35 -0.36
N ASP A 147 -0.71 10.26 0.50
CA ASP A 147 -1.79 9.99 1.46
C ASP A 147 -1.54 8.68 2.24
N TYR A 148 -0.33 8.53 2.77
CA TYR A 148 0.09 7.27 3.38
C TYR A 148 -0.22 7.23 4.89
N GLY A 149 -1.33 6.59 5.24
CA GLY A 149 -1.75 6.35 6.62
C GLY A 149 -2.03 7.65 7.39
N ASN A 150 -1.54 7.75 8.62
CA ASN A 150 -1.64 8.95 9.45
C ASN A 150 -0.65 10.06 9.06
N ARG A 151 0.29 9.77 8.14
CA ARG A 151 1.31 10.70 7.60
C ARG A 151 2.27 11.29 8.64
N GLN A 152 2.42 10.65 9.81
CA GLN A 152 3.27 11.13 10.89
C GLN A 152 4.64 10.46 10.86
N LEU A 153 5.71 11.22 10.62
CA LEU A 153 7.08 10.69 10.66
C LEU A 153 7.80 10.93 11.99
N GLY A 154 7.33 11.87 12.81
CA GLY A 154 8.08 12.31 13.98
C GLY A 154 9.42 12.94 13.59
N SER A 155 10.44 12.78 14.43
CA SER A 155 11.76 13.41 14.24
C SER A 155 12.88 12.44 13.86
N VAL A 156 12.66 11.13 13.94
CA VAL A 156 13.69 10.10 13.68
C VAL A 156 13.46 9.45 12.32
N ILE A 157 14.16 9.97 11.31
CA ILE A 157 13.96 9.64 9.89
C ILE A 157 14.11 8.16 9.56
N ASP A 158 14.87 7.39 10.34
CA ASP A 158 15.15 5.98 10.04
C ASP A 158 14.50 4.99 11.02
N GLN A 159 13.49 5.43 11.77
CA GLN A 159 12.74 4.59 12.73
C GLN A 159 11.22 4.69 12.58
N PHE A 160 10.70 5.71 11.91
CA PHE A 160 9.27 6.06 11.99
C PHE A 160 8.30 4.95 11.54
N TRP A 161 8.71 4.09 10.61
CA TRP A 161 7.89 2.97 10.12
C TRP A 161 8.05 1.70 10.96
N LEU A 162 9.10 1.62 11.77
CA LEU A 162 9.39 0.49 12.66
C LEU A 162 8.75 0.70 14.03
N ARG A 163 8.86 1.92 14.57
CA ARG A 163 8.51 2.27 15.95
C ARG A 163 7.46 3.37 16.09
N GLY A 164 6.86 3.78 14.97
CA GLY A 164 5.97 4.92 14.93
C GLY A 164 6.72 6.26 14.89
N PRO A 165 5.99 7.37 14.74
CA PRO A 165 4.53 7.46 14.89
C PRO A 165 3.74 7.07 13.63
N LEU A 166 4.39 6.66 12.54
CA LEU A 166 3.67 6.29 11.33
C LEU A 166 2.80 5.05 11.57
N GLU A 167 1.53 5.17 11.21
CA GLU A 167 0.57 4.07 11.25
C GLU A 167 -0.34 4.11 10.03
N ILE A 168 -0.72 2.94 9.54
CA ILE A 168 -1.60 2.73 8.39
C ILE A 168 -2.51 1.53 8.63
N SER A 169 -3.74 1.59 8.14
CA SER A 169 -4.71 0.49 8.24
C SER A 169 -4.65 -0.44 7.02
N ALA A 170 -5.27 -1.62 7.11
CA ALA A 170 -5.31 -2.55 5.97
C ALA A 170 -6.09 -1.96 4.79
N LEU A 171 -7.17 -1.22 5.07
CA LEU A 171 -7.92 -0.48 4.04
C LEU A 171 -7.05 0.55 3.33
N GLU A 172 -6.18 1.25 4.07
CA GLU A 172 -5.28 2.26 3.52
C GLU A 172 -4.10 1.65 2.77
N GLU A 173 -3.54 0.52 3.23
CA GLU A 173 -2.51 -0.22 2.48
C GLU A 173 -3.06 -0.70 1.13
N ALA A 174 -4.27 -1.30 1.11
CA ALA A 174 -4.90 -1.73 -0.14
C ALA A 174 -5.20 -0.54 -1.08
N ARG A 175 -5.63 0.61 -0.54
CA ARG A 175 -5.81 1.85 -1.32
C ARG A 175 -4.50 2.41 -1.86
N PHE A 176 -3.41 2.29 -1.10
CA PHE A 176 -2.10 2.72 -1.54
C PHE A 176 -1.57 1.81 -2.65
N THR A 177 -1.63 0.48 -2.48
CA THR A 177 -1.16 -0.48 -3.48
C THR A 177 -2.03 -0.50 -4.74
N SER A 178 -3.33 -0.16 -4.66
CA SER A 178 -4.16 0.03 -5.86
C SER A 178 -3.69 1.22 -6.70
N ARG A 179 -3.45 2.38 -6.09
CA ARG A 179 -2.86 3.53 -6.77
C ARG A 179 -1.47 3.24 -7.29
N MET A 180 -0.72 2.37 -6.61
CA MET A 180 0.57 1.88 -7.09
C MET A 180 0.42 1.07 -8.39
N ALA A 181 -0.44 0.05 -8.39
CA ALA A 181 -0.69 -0.81 -9.53
C ALA A 181 -1.19 -0.03 -10.75
N LEU A 182 -2.02 0.99 -10.52
CA LEU A 182 -2.57 1.87 -11.56
C LEU A 182 -1.62 3.01 -11.96
N LYS A 183 -0.40 3.07 -11.40
CA LYS A 183 0.59 4.13 -11.63
C LYS A 183 0.07 5.55 -11.37
N GLN A 184 -0.73 5.73 -10.32
CA GLN A 184 -1.44 6.98 -9.97
C GLN A 184 -0.77 7.84 -8.89
N LEU A 185 0.34 7.37 -8.29
CA LEU A 185 1.11 8.18 -7.35
C LEU A 185 1.95 9.24 -8.09
N PRO A 186 2.20 10.42 -7.49
CA PRO A 186 2.92 11.53 -8.12
C PRO A 186 4.44 11.29 -8.16
N VAL A 187 4.88 10.32 -8.97
CA VAL A 187 6.29 10.01 -9.24
C VAL A 187 6.56 9.98 -10.75
N LYS A 188 7.83 10.10 -11.13
CA LYS A 188 8.28 10.05 -12.52
C LYS A 188 8.02 8.66 -13.13
N PRO A 189 7.71 8.57 -14.43
CA PRO A 189 7.48 7.29 -15.13
C PRO A 189 8.55 6.23 -14.90
N ARG A 190 9.84 6.61 -14.92
CA ARG A 190 10.98 5.71 -14.70
C ARG A 190 10.92 5.02 -13.32
N THR A 191 10.41 5.70 -12.30
CA THR A 191 10.32 5.17 -10.92
C THR A 191 9.39 3.96 -10.86
N TRP A 192 8.29 3.99 -11.62
CA TRP A 192 7.31 2.89 -11.64
C TRP A 192 7.93 1.57 -12.05
N ASP A 193 8.60 1.54 -13.20
CA ASP A 193 9.07 0.29 -13.80
C ASP A 193 10.13 -0.39 -12.92
N MET A 194 10.92 0.40 -12.18
CA MET A 194 11.92 -0.13 -11.25
C MET A 194 11.27 -0.79 -10.04
N VAL A 195 10.37 -0.08 -9.34
CA VAL A 195 9.75 -0.60 -8.10
C VAL A 195 8.76 -1.73 -8.41
N HIS A 196 8.03 -1.66 -9.51
CA HIS A 196 7.07 -2.68 -9.92
C HIS A 196 7.74 -4.05 -10.12
N ARG A 197 8.89 -4.08 -10.81
CA ARG A 197 9.68 -5.31 -10.99
C ARG A 197 10.23 -5.87 -9.68
N MET A 198 10.64 -5.00 -8.76
CA MET A 198 11.17 -5.39 -7.46
C MET A 198 10.15 -6.08 -6.56
N LEU A 199 8.85 -5.87 -6.81
CA LEU A 199 7.77 -6.42 -5.99
C LEU A 199 7.15 -7.69 -6.55
N LEU A 200 7.47 -8.07 -7.80
CA LEU A 200 6.98 -9.31 -8.39
C LEU A 200 7.55 -10.50 -7.60
N ILE A 201 6.67 -11.27 -6.97
CA ILE A 201 7.07 -12.45 -6.19
C ILE A 201 6.65 -13.77 -6.84
N GLU A 202 5.62 -13.76 -7.68
CA GLU A 202 5.11 -14.98 -8.32
C GLU A 202 4.34 -14.69 -9.60
N GLN A 203 4.44 -15.61 -10.56
CA GLN A 203 3.59 -15.64 -11.75
C GLN A 203 3.04 -17.06 -11.94
N GLN A 204 1.74 -17.17 -12.19
CA GLN A 204 1.06 -18.43 -12.47
C GLN A 204 0.07 -18.22 -13.62
N GLY A 205 0.40 -18.75 -14.80
CA GLY A 205 -0.41 -18.54 -16.00
C GLY A 205 -0.51 -17.06 -16.36
N ASP A 206 -1.73 -16.54 -16.37
CA ASP A 206 -2.05 -15.13 -16.65
C ASP A 206 -2.08 -14.24 -15.39
N ALA A 207 -1.78 -14.80 -14.21
CA ALA A 207 -1.77 -14.08 -12.95
C ALA A 207 -0.34 -13.72 -12.51
N ALA A 208 -0.11 -12.46 -12.16
CA ALA A 208 1.13 -11.97 -11.56
C ALA A 208 0.85 -11.36 -10.19
N LEU A 209 1.64 -11.75 -9.19
CA LEU A 209 1.50 -11.33 -7.80
C LEU A 209 2.67 -10.46 -7.39
N TYR A 210 2.35 -9.24 -6.98
CA TYR A 210 3.30 -8.24 -6.51
C TYR A 210 3.04 -7.97 -5.05
N ALA A 211 4.02 -8.15 -4.16
CA ALA A 211 3.74 -8.00 -2.75
C ALA A 211 4.97 -7.76 -1.87
N LYS A 212 4.70 -7.25 -0.66
CA LYS A 212 5.69 -7.09 0.40
C LYS A 212 5.14 -7.58 1.74
N THR A 213 5.99 -8.30 2.47
CA THR A 213 5.74 -8.70 3.86
C THR A 213 6.21 -7.66 4.87
N GLY A 214 5.59 -7.63 6.04
CA GLY A 214 6.00 -6.82 7.20
C GLY A 214 5.81 -7.56 8.52
N VAL A 215 6.56 -7.17 9.54
CA VAL A 215 6.43 -7.64 10.93
C VAL A 215 6.57 -6.43 11.83
N ALA A 216 5.48 -6.03 12.49
CA ALA A 216 5.46 -4.95 13.45
C ALA A 216 5.72 -5.53 14.85
N THR A 217 6.96 -5.41 15.30
CA THR A 217 7.49 -6.01 16.53
C THR A 217 7.14 -5.22 17.80
N GLU A 218 6.64 -3.98 17.66
CA GLU A 218 6.25 -3.13 18.80
C GLU A 218 4.86 -3.48 19.38
N TYR A 219 4.19 -4.49 18.82
CA TYR A 219 2.89 -4.97 19.28
C TYR A 219 3.03 -6.30 20.04
N GLN A 220 2.09 -6.58 20.94
CA GLN A 220 2.01 -7.84 21.69
C GLN A 220 0.61 -8.45 21.53
N PRO A 221 0.47 -9.60 20.84
CA PRO A 221 1.52 -10.27 20.04
C PRO A 221 1.99 -9.42 18.85
N GLU A 222 3.14 -9.78 18.26
CA GLU A 222 3.62 -9.12 17.04
C GLU A 222 2.59 -9.24 15.91
N ILE A 223 2.54 -8.24 15.03
CA ILE A 223 1.57 -8.23 13.93
C ILE A 223 2.30 -8.41 12.60
N GLY A 224 1.87 -9.42 11.83
CA GLY A 224 2.42 -9.77 10.54
C GLY A 224 1.60 -9.21 9.39
N TRP A 225 2.24 -8.47 8.48
CA TRP A 225 1.65 -7.91 7.27
C TRP A 225 1.97 -8.69 6.00
N TRP A 226 1.04 -8.69 5.05
CA TRP A 226 1.30 -8.96 3.65
C TRP A 226 0.40 -8.10 2.77
N VAL A 227 1.00 -7.22 1.97
CA VAL A 227 0.29 -6.22 1.18
C VAL A 227 0.79 -6.23 -0.25
N GLY A 228 -0.08 -5.91 -1.21
CA GLY A 228 0.29 -6.01 -2.61
C GLY A 228 -0.88 -5.87 -3.56
N TRP A 229 -0.71 -6.42 -4.76
CA TRP A 229 -1.76 -6.56 -5.76
C TRP A 229 -1.51 -7.77 -6.67
N VAL A 230 -2.59 -8.18 -7.34
CA VAL A 230 -2.59 -9.19 -8.39
C VAL A 230 -3.01 -8.52 -9.69
N GLU A 231 -2.26 -8.80 -10.75
CA GLU A 231 -2.66 -8.52 -12.13
C GLU A 231 -3.07 -9.84 -12.77
N ARG A 232 -4.32 -9.94 -13.25
CA ARG A 232 -4.83 -11.16 -13.88
C ARG A 232 -5.87 -10.84 -14.93
N ALA A 233 -5.74 -11.41 -16.13
CA ALA A 233 -6.66 -11.19 -17.25
C ALA A 233 -6.98 -9.70 -17.51
N GLY A 234 -5.97 -8.82 -17.40
CA GLY A 234 -6.13 -7.37 -17.57
C GLY A 234 -6.85 -6.64 -16.44
N ARG A 235 -7.16 -7.33 -15.33
CA ARG A 235 -7.76 -6.77 -14.12
C ARG A 235 -6.72 -6.62 -13.02
N VAL A 236 -6.92 -5.63 -12.16
CA VAL A 236 -6.07 -5.35 -11.00
C VAL A 236 -6.86 -5.55 -9.73
N TYR A 237 -6.26 -6.29 -8.79
CA TYR A 237 -6.81 -6.53 -7.46
C TYR A 237 -5.78 -6.15 -6.41
N ALA A 238 -6.01 -5.09 -5.64
CA ALA A 238 -5.13 -4.72 -4.54
C ALA A 238 -5.56 -5.45 -3.26
N PHE A 239 -4.61 -5.81 -2.41
CA PHE A 239 -4.92 -6.49 -1.16
C PHE A 239 -4.03 -6.05 0.00
N ALA A 240 -4.55 -6.25 1.21
CA ALA A 240 -3.80 -6.13 2.45
C ALA A 240 -4.28 -7.16 3.47
N LEU A 241 -3.34 -7.87 4.08
CA LEU A 241 -3.56 -8.84 5.15
C LEU A 241 -2.73 -8.42 6.36
N ASN A 242 -3.33 -8.47 7.55
CA ASN A 242 -2.54 -8.58 8.78
C ASN A 242 -3.09 -9.65 9.73
N ILE A 243 -2.17 -10.31 10.44
CA ILE A 243 -2.47 -11.34 11.43
C ILE A 243 -1.69 -11.09 12.72
N ASP A 244 -2.27 -11.51 13.84
CA ASP A 244 -1.54 -11.67 15.09
C ASP A 244 -0.63 -12.89 14.99
N MET A 245 0.59 -12.79 15.53
CA MET A 245 1.59 -13.86 15.50
C MET A 245 2.00 -14.27 16.93
N PRO A 246 1.08 -14.85 17.73
CA PRO A 246 1.38 -15.24 19.12
C PRO A 246 2.32 -16.43 19.25
N ARG A 247 2.54 -17.22 18.20
CA ARG A 247 3.34 -18.45 18.23
C ARG A 247 4.50 -18.39 17.24
N GLU A 248 5.56 -19.11 17.58
CA GLU A 248 6.64 -19.40 16.66
C GLU A 248 6.08 -20.05 15.38
N GLY A 249 6.53 -19.59 14.21
CA GLY A 249 6.07 -20.07 12.91
C GLY A 249 4.83 -19.35 12.33
N ASP A 250 4.09 -18.55 13.11
CA ASP A 250 2.93 -17.80 12.58
C ASP A 250 3.33 -16.83 11.45
N MET A 251 4.58 -16.36 11.49
CA MET A 251 5.20 -15.55 10.44
C MET A 251 5.10 -16.20 9.05
N ALA A 252 5.17 -17.53 8.94
CA ALA A 252 5.10 -18.25 7.66
C ALA A 252 3.67 -18.33 7.11
N LYS A 253 2.63 -18.08 7.93
CA LYS A 253 1.23 -18.27 7.55
C LYS A 253 0.68 -17.15 6.66
N ARG A 254 1.27 -15.95 6.70
CA ARG A 254 0.75 -14.74 6.01
C ARG A 254 0.47 -14.95 4.52
N ILE A 255 1.43 -15.52 3.78
CA ILE A 255 1.32 -15.69 2.33
C ILE A 255 0.31 -16.80 1.99
N PRO A 256 0.38 -18.02 2.55
CA PRO A 256 -0.63 -19.05 2.30
C PRO A 256 -2.06 -18.58 2.62
N LEU A 257 -2.28 -17.90 3.75
CA LEU A 257 -3.61 -17.40 4.13
C LEU A 257 -4.15 -16.38 3.13
N GLY A 258 -3.34 -15.40 2.75
CA GLY A 258 -3.79 -14.40 1.78
C GLY A 258 -4.06 -15.03 0.40
N LYS A 259 -3.29 -16.04 -0.02
CA LYS A 259 -3.58 -16.77 -1.27
C LYS A 259 -4.87 -17.58 -1.17
N GLN A 260 -5.12 -18.27 -0.07
CA GLN A 260 -6.39 -18.98 0.16
C GLN A 260 -7.59 -18.03 0.13
N LEU A 261 -7.46 -16.83 0.73
CA LEU A 261 -8.49 -15.79 0.70
C LEU A 261 -8.72 -15.26 -0.73
N MET A 262 -7.65 -15.03 -1.50
CA MET A 262 -7.76 -14.62 -2.90
C MET A 262 -8.33 -15.71 -3.80
N GLN A 263 -8.04 -16.99 -3.53
CA GLN A 263 -8.64 -18.13 -4.23
C GLN A 263 -10.15 -18.23 -3.93
N ALA A 264 -10.55 -18.04 -2.67
CA ALA A 264 -11.96 -18.02 -2.28
C ALA A 264 -12.76 -16.82 -2.85
N LEU A 265 -12.06 -15.84 -3.44
CA LEU A 265 -12.61 -14.67 -4.13
C LEU A 265 -12.32 -14.71 -5.64
N ASP A 266 -11.91 -15.86 -6.17
CA ASP A 266 -11.60 -16.10 -7.59
C ASP A 266 -10.52 -15.17 -8.19
N VAL A 267 -9.69 -14.54 -7.35
CA VAL A 267 -8.60 -13.64 -7.78
C VAL A 267 -7.34 -14.41 -8.11
N TRP A 268 -6.89 -15.29 -7.21
CA TRP A 268 -5.67 -16.07 -7.40
C TRP A 268 -5.99 -17.48 -7.89
N PRO A 269 -5.27 -18.04 -8.89
CA PRO A 269 -5.55 -19.40 -9.38
C PRO A 269 -5.40 -20.48 -8.31
N VAL A 270 -6.22 -21.52 -8.40
CA VAL A 270 -6.01 -22.79 -7.69
C VAL A 270 -5.05 -23.64 -8.52
N LEU A 271 -4.07 -24.28 -7.88
CA LEU A 271 -3.17 -25.23 -8.53
C LEU A 271 -3.86 -26.55 -8.86
#